data_AF-A0A357JDD9-F1
#
_entry.id   AF-A0A357JDD9-F1
#
_cell.length_a   1.000
_cell.length_b   1.000
_cell.length_c   1.000
_cell.angle_alpha   90.00
_cell.angle_beta   90.00
_cell.angle_gamma   90.00
#
_symmetry.space_group_name_H-M   'P 1'
#
loop_
_entity.id
_entity.type
_entity.pdbx_description
1 polymer ?
#
loop_
_entity_poly.entity_id
_entity_poly.type
_entity_poly.pdbx_seq_one_letter_code
_entity_poly.pdbx_strand_id
1 'polypeptide(L)'
;MKFLKILATPFIKLWGWIRDTAWVQPLLIVGCIFAVIFSIPYISKGIQNLSKSEEDTMKFYNNNRLSMSGAYKDNSDAGKFLYAYSNAQNAWEDYNNSKNLEDSKKTLSEFSDRYGDKFFFILAKSSCDACENISTGLEYLKNNQSKYDVKGVKLHTIVVDQDLSKNDEDDNYKTDSAFKMIYDNYSGAFDNFYDAGRNGSYYTSNVSDYSSYVDNLETLHGKVEDIKVPLVVMVDLSKDDYGEYVMKGYDYIATQVFFEITGDTKYDRASSFADCWKYYGKTFGKSVTE
;
A
#
# COMPACT_ATOMS: atom_id res chain seq x y z
N MET A 1 31.42 8.70 -26.73
CA MET A 1 32.70 9.19 -26.13
C MET A 1 33.12 10.62 -26.52
N LYS A 2 32.64 11.23 -27.62
CA LYS A 2 33.01 12.62 -27.98
C LYS A 2 32.21 13.71 -27.23
N PHE A 3 30.97 13.42 -26.83
CA PHE A 3 30.06 14.40 -26.21
C PHE A 3 30.45 14.80 -24.76
N LEU A 4 30.85 13.82 -23.92
CA LEU A 4 31.34 14.08 -22.55
C LEU A 4 32.64 14.89 -22.51
N LYS A 5 33.52 14.71 -23.50
CA LYS A 5 34.75 15.52 -23.62
C LYS A 5 34.45 16.98 -23.95
N ILE A 6 33.44 17.25 -24.78
CA ILE A 6 33.06 18.62 -25.17
C ILE A 6 32.47 19.39 -23.98
N LEU A 7 31.65 18.74 -23.15
CA LEU A 7 31.10 19.34 -21.93
C LEU A 7 32.14 19.52 -20.82
N ALA A 8 33.12 18.63 -20.69
CA ALA A 8 34.16 18.74 -19.65
C ALA A 8 35.26 19.78 -19.98
N THR A 9 35.46 20.11 -21.26
CA THR A 9 36.50 21.06 -21.70
C THR A 9 36.37 22.47 -21.09
N PRO A 10 35.17 23.10 -21.02
CA PRO A 10 35.04 24.41 -20.37
C PRO A 10 35.30 24.34 -18.85
N PHE A 11 34.88 23.27 -18.16
CA PHE A 11 35.13 23.10 -16.72
C PHE A 11 36.61 22.91 -16.39
N ILE A 12 37.35 22.15 -17.21
CA ILE A 12 38.79 21.94 -17.01
C ILE A 12 39.57 23.23 -17.23
N LYS A 13 39.18 24.05 -18.22
CA LYS A 13 39.79 25.37 -18.44
C LYS A 13 39.45 26.36 -17.32
N LEU A 14 38.22 26.35 -16.83
CA LEU A 14 37.79 27.18 -15.70
C LEU A 14 38.55 26.77 -14.42
N TRP A 15 38.72 25.48 -14.18
CA TRP A 15 39.47 24.93 -13.06
C TRP A 15 40.96 25.30 -13.09
N GLY A 16 41.59 25.25 -14.26
CA GLY A 16 42.97 25.70 -14.45
C GLY A 16 43.15 27.19 -14.16
N TRP A 17 42.23 28.03 -14.67
CA TRP A 17 42.25 29.48 -14.43
C TRP A 17 42.06 29.83 -12.95
N ILE A 18 41.14 29.14 -12.26
CA ILE A 18 40.91 29.28 -10.82
C ILE A 18 42.15 28.89 -10.02
N ARG A 19 42.83 27.81 -10.40
CA ARG A 19 44.03 27.31 -9.71
C ARG A 19 45.21 28.27 -9.83
N ASP A 20 45.42 28.84 -11.01
CA ASP A 20 46.60 29.63 -11.34
C ASP A 20 46.47 31.12 -10.90
N THR A 21 45.32 31.51 -10.36
CA THR A 21 45.04 32.89 -9.91
C THR A 21 45.01 32.99 -8.37
N ALA A 22 46.14 33.37 -7.77
CA ALA A 22 46.35 33.34 -6.31
C ALA A 22 45.34 34.16 -5.46
N TRP A 23 44.76 35.23 -6.01
CA TRP A 23 43.76 36.05 -5.29
C TRP A 23 42.32 35.48 -5.35
N VAL A 24 42.05 34.55 -6.27
CA VAL A 24 40.74 33.87 -6.39
C VAL A 24 40.62 32.75 -5.36
N GLN A 25 41.73 32.18 -4.89
CA GLN A 25 41.74 31.08 -3.93
C GLN A 25 41.08 31.44 -2.58
N PRO A 26 41.38 32.59 -1.94
CA PRO A 26 40.66 33.01 -0.73
C PRO A 26 39.17 33.28 -1.00
N LEU A 27 38.83 33.88 -2.14
CA LEU A 27 37.45 34.20 -2.52
C LEU A 27 36.62 32.93 -2.74
N LEU A 28 37.23 31.88 -3.30
CA LEU A 28 36.60 30.60 -3.54
C LEU A 28 36.37 29.81 -2.26
N ILE A 29 37.32 29.84 -1.32
CA ILE A 29 37.14 29.27 0.02
C ILE A 29 35.96 29.96 0.72
N VAL A 30 35.92 31.29 0.71
CA VAL A 30 34.82 32.06 1.29
C VAL A 30 33.49 31.77 0.60
N GLY A 31 33.46 31.70 -0.74
CA GLY A 31 32.28 31.35 -1.52
C GLY A 31 31.75 29.95 -1.23
N CYS A 32 32.64 28.95 -1.08
CA CYS A 32 32.26 27.60 -0.68
C CYS A 32 31.69 27.57 0.74
N ILE A 33 32.27 28.31 1.68
CA ILE A 33 31.75 28.41 3.05
C ILE A 33 30.35 29.03 3.06
N PHE A 34 30.14 30.13 2.35
CA PHE A 34 28.81 30.74 2.22
C PHE A 34 27.81 29.82 1.51
N ALA A 35 28.21 29.12 0.46
CA ALA A 35 27.35 28.15 -0.24
C ALA A 35 26.90 27.02 0.70
N VAL A 36 27.81 26.47 1.51
CA VAL A 36 27.46 25.47 2.53
C VAL A 36 26.50 26.07 3.56
N ILE A 37 26.79 27.25 4.11
CA ILE A 37 25.94 27.91 5.12
C ILE A 37 24.55 28.22 4.57
N PHE A 38 24.45 28.75 3.34
CA PHE A 38 23.16 29.03 2.70
C PHE A 38 22.41 27.78 2.26
N SER A 39 23.09 26.63 2.12
CA SER A 39 22.44 25.35 1.81
C SER A 39 21.83 24.68 3.03
N ILE A 40 22.35 24.96 4.25
CA ILE A 40 21.84 24.36 5.50
C ILE A 40 20.33 24.59 5.69
N PRO A 41 19.75 25.80 5.50
CA PRO A 41 18.31 26.02 5.62
C PRO A 41 17.48 25.20 4.63
N TYR A 42 17.95 25.00 3.40
CA TYR A 42 17.23 24.26 2.36
C TYR A 42 17.34 22.75 2.57
N ILE A 43 18.51 22.26 2.95
CA ILE A 43 18.74 20.86 3.31
C ILE A 43 17.94 20.51 4.58
N SER A 44 17.99 21.39 5.59
CA SER A 44 17.24 21.21 6.83
C SER A 44 15.72 21.23 6.60
N LYS A 45 15.19 22.10 5.72
CA LYS A 45 13.78 22.08 5.31
C LYS A 45 13.42 20.83 4.51
N GLY A 46 14.31 20.35 3.64
CA GLY A 46 14.10 19.10 2.89
C GLY A 46 14.01 17.89 3.82
N ILE A 47 14.93 17.79 4.79
CA ILE A 47 14.94 16.71 5.79
C ILE A 47 13.73 16.82 6.74
N GLN A 48 13.35 18.02 7.16
CA GLN A 48 12.16 18.23 8.00
C GLN A 48 10.85 17.90 7.28
N ASN A 49 10.77 18.14 5.97
CA ASN A 49 9.58 17.78 5.19
C ASN A 49 9.48 16.27 4.95
N LEU A 50 10.60 15.58 4.75
CA LEU A 50 10.64 14.10 4.69
C LEU A 50 10.26 13.46 6.03
N SER A 51 10.79 14.00 7.13
CA SER A 51 10.43 13.51 8.48
C SER A 51 8.95 13.75 8.81
N LYS A 52 8.35 14.86 8.35
CA LYS A 52 6.92 15.12 8.51
C LYS A 52 6.04 14.23 7.62
N SER A 53 6.46 13.97 6.37
CA SER A 53 5.68 13.11 5.48
C SER A 53 5.66 11.66 5.97
N GLU A 54 6.75 11.18 6.56
CA GLU A 54 6.81 9.86 7.19
C GLU A 54 5.90 9.78 8.44
N GLU A 55 5.92 10.81 9.29
CA GLU A 55 5.05 10.90 10.47
C GLU A 55 3.56 10.96 10.09
N ASP A 56 3.20 11.78 9.10
CA ASP A 56 1.82 11.90 8.60
C ASP A 56 1.36 10.61 7.90
N THR A 57 2.24 9.97 7.13
CA THR A 57 1.97 8.68 6.46
C THR A 57 1.68 7.59 7.48
N MET A 58 2.52 7.46 8.51
CA MET A 58 2.29 6.45 9.55
C MET A 58 1.11 6.76 10.43
N LYS A 59 0.79 8.04 10.65
CA LYS A 59 -0.45 8.45 11.32
C LYS A 59 -1.68 7.98 10.54
N PHE A 60 -1.68 8.10 9.21
CA PHE A 60 -2.77 7.60 8.37
C PHE A 60 -2.99 6.10 8.56
N TYR A 61 -1.94 5.28 8.48
CA TYR A 61 -2.06 3.84 8.67
C TYR A 61 -2.51 3.50 10.09
N ASN A 62 -1.86 4.07 11.10
CA ASN A 62 -2.19 3.81 12.51
C ASN A 62 -3.64 4.18 12.87
N ASN A 63 -4.21 5.23 12.26
CA ASN A 63 -5.62 5.61 12.47
C ASN A 63 -6.64 4.60 11.93
N ASN A 64 -6.23 3.73 11.01
CA ASN A 64 -7.09 2.70 10.41
C ASN A 64 -6.54 1.29 10.72
N ARG A 65 -5.71 1.14 11.76
CA ARG A 65 -4.96 -0.08 12.05
C ARG A 65 -5.78 -1.10 12.82
N LEU A 66 -5.69 -2.35 12.38
CA LEU A 66 -6.08 -3.53 13.15
C LEU A 66 -4.93 -3.88 14.11
N SER A 67 -5.21 -3.90 15.41
CA SER A 67 -4.20 -4.19 16.42
C SER A 67 -3.63 -5.61 16.26
N MET A 68 -2.31 -5.73 16.31
CA MET A 68 -1.62 -7.02 16.43
C MET A 68 -1.38 -7.46 17.89
N SER A 69 -1.76 -6.63 18.88
CA SER A 69 -1.67 -7.01 20.30
C SER A 69 -2.51 -8.27 20.57
N GLY A 70 -1.92 -9.23 21.28
CA GLY A 70 -2.53 -10.55 21.51
C GLY A 70 -2.30 -11.57 20.39
N ALA A 71 -1.39 -11.33 19.45
CA ALA A 71 -1.07 -12.26 18.35
C ALA A 71 -0.65 -13.64 18.85
N TYR A 72 0.20 -13.71 19.88
CA TYR A 72 0.65 -14.95 20.52
C TYR A 72 -0.47 -15.80 21.18
N LYS A 73 -1.67 -15.23 21.34
CA LYS A 73 -2.88 -15.89 21.88
C LYS A 73 -3.97 -16.09 20.82
N ASP A 74 -3.68 -15.83 19.54
CA ASP A 74 -4.66 -15.87 18.45
C ASP A 74 -5.88 -14.98 18.70
N ASN A 75 -5.69 -13.87 19.40
CA ASN A 75 -6.79 -12.99 19.82
C ASN A 75 -6.62 -11.53 19.37
N SER A 76 -5.63 -11.26 18.51
CA SER A 76 -5.42 -9.94 17.92
C SER A 76 -6.55 -9.57 16.95
N ASP A 77 -6.80 -8.26 16.78
CA ASP A 77 -7.80 -7.79 15.82
C ASP A 77 -7.40 -8.11 14.38
N ALA A 78 -6.11 -8.01 14.07
CA ALA A 78 -5.53 -8.42 12.81
C ALA A 78 -5.73 -9.92 12.53
N GLY A 79 -5.47 -10.78 13.52
CA GLY A 79 -5.70 -12.23 13.40
C GLY A 79 -7.18 -12.57 13.21
N LYS A 80 -8.07 -11.95 14.00
CA LYS A 80 -9.53 -12.10 13.85
C LYS A 80 -10.02 -11.64 12.47
N PHE A 81 -9.43 -10.59 11.91
CA PHE A 81 -9.76 -10.13 10.57
C PHE A 81 -9.36 -11.16 9.52
N LEU A 82 -8.10 -11.63 9.53
CA LEU A 82 -7.62 -12.61 8.54
C LEU A 82 -8.35 -13.94 8.64
N TYR A 83 -8.64 -14.41 9.86
CA TYR A 83 -9.49 -15.59 10.07
C TYR A 83 -10.90 -15.41 9.50
N ALA A 84 -11.55 -14.28 9.81
CA ALA A 84 -12.88 -13.99 9.30
C ALA A 84 -12.89 -13.81 7.77
N TYR A 85 -11.82 -13.25 7.21
CA TYR A 85 -11.64 -13.11 5.76
C TYR A 85 -11.57 -14.47 5.07
N SER A 86 -10.76 -15.41 5.56
CA SER A 86 -10.67 -16.76 4.98
C SER A 86 -12.02 -17.49 5.05
N ASN A 87 -12.76 -17.35 6.16
CA ASN A 87 -14.11 -17.91 6.26
C ASN A 87 -15.09 -17.25 5.28
N ALA A 88 -15.01 -15.93 5.11
CA ALA A 88 -15.83 -15.21 4.13
C ALA A 88 -15.50 -15.64 2.70
N GLN A 89 -14.22 -15.86 2.37
CA GLN A 89 -13.79 -16.36 1.07
C GLN A 89 -14.33 -17.77 0.78
N ASN A 90 -14.26 -18.68 1.76
CA ASN A 90 -14.84 -20.02 1.62
C ASN A 90 -16.36 -19.96 1.45
N ALA A 91 -17.04 -19.11 2.23
CA ALA A 91 -18.48 -18.88 2.10
C ALA A 91 -18.85 -18.28 0.74
N TRP A 92 -17.99 -17.44 0.16
CA TRP A 92 -18.17 -16.88 -1.17
C TRP A 92 -18.11 -17.96 -2.25
N GLU A 93 -17.13 -18.86 -2.18
CA GLU A 93 -17.01 -20.00 -3.09
C GLU A 93 -18.25 -20.91 -2.99
N ASP A 94 -18.66 -21.26 -1.78
CA ASP A 94 -19.87 -22.06 -1.53
C ASP A 94 -21.12 -21.34 -2.08
N TYR A 95 -21.27 -20.02 -1.85
CA TYR A 95 -22.36 -19.21 -2.41
C TYR A 95 -22.40 -19.24 -3.94
N ASN A 96 -21.26 -19.02 -4.61
CA ASN A 96 -21.18 -19.03 -6.08
C ASN A 96 -21.48 -20.41 -6.66
N ASN A 97 -21.05 -21.47 -5.99
CA ASN A 97 -21.33 -22.86 -6.35
C ASN A 97 -22.71 -23.33 -5.87
N SER A 98 -23.53 -22.44 -5.32
CA SER A 98 -24.87 -22.74 -4.77
C SER A 98 -24.87 -23.86 -3.73
N LYS A 99 -23.76 -24.03 -3.02
CA LYS A 99 -23.55 -24.98 -1.93
C LYS A 99 -23.72 -24.22 -0.61
N ASN A 100 -24.58 -24.68 0.28
CA ASN A 100 -24.80 -24.04 1.60
C ASN A 100 -25.18 -22.54 1.54
N LEU A 101 -26.13 -22.17 0.66
CA LEU A 101 -26.47 -20.77 0.36
C LEU A 101 -26.79 -19.92 1.61
N GLU A 102 -27.58 -20.44 2.54
CA GLU A 102 -28.03 -19.69 3.72
C GLU A 102 -26.89 -19.46 4.74
N ASP A 103 -26.10 -20.50 5.03
CA ASP A 103 -24.92 -20.39 5.91
C ASP A 103 -23.86 -19.46 5.30
N SER A 104 -23.70 -19.51 3.98
CA SER A 104 -22.79 -18.63 3.24
C SER A 104 -23.23 -17.18 3.31
N LYS A 105 -24.51 -16.89 3.04
CA LYS A 105 -25.09 -15.54 3.19
C LYS A 105 -24.91 -14.99 4.59
N LYS A 106 -25.10 -15.82 5.61
CA LYS A 106 -24.92 -15.45 7.02
C LYS A 106 -23.46 -15.09 7.29
N THR A 107 -22.51 -15.96 6.94
CA THR A 107 -21.08 -15.73 7.15
C THR A 107 -20.59 -14.47 6.44
N LEU A 108 -21.00 -14.26 5.20
CA LEU A 108 -20.66 -13.06 4.43
C LEU A 108 -21.28 -11.79 5.03
N SER A 109 -22.52 -11.87 5.53
CA SER A 109 -23.17 -10.72 6.19
C SER A 109 -22.51 -10.40 7.53
N GLU A 110 -22.14 -11.39 8.34
CA GLU A 110 -21.40 -11.17 9.60
C GLU A 110 -20.04 -10.53 9.37
N PHE A 111 -19.32 -10.95 8.31
CA PHE A 111 -18.07 -10.31 7.91
C PHE A 111 -18.29 -8.87 7.46
N SER A 112 -19.30 -8.64 6.62
CA SER A 112 -19.65 -7.30 6.13
C SER A 112 -20.11 -6.36 7.25
N ASP A 113 -20.93 -6.82 8.18
CA ASP A 113 -21.40 -6.00 9.31
C ASP A 113 -20.22 -5.53 10.16
N ARG A 114 -19.18 -6.35 10.30
CA ARG A 114 -18.00 -6.06 11.09
C ARG A 114 -16.99 -5.14 10.39
N TYR A 115 -16.70 -5.38 9.12
CA TYR A 115 -15.61 -4.69 8.40
C TYR A 115 -16.09 -3.74 7.30
N GLY A 116 -17.34 -3.86 6.88
CA GLY A 116 -18.00 -3.13 5.80
C GLY A 116 -18.19 -3.98 4.54
N ASP A 117 -19.21 -3.65 3.76
CA ASP A 117 -19.47 -4.32 2.47
C ASP A 117 -18.36 -4.07 1.45
N LYS A 118 -17.68 -2.92 1.53
CA LYS A 118 -16.59 -2.57 0.62
C LYS A 118 -15.53 -1.75 1.35
N PHE A 119 -14.26 -2.09 1.18
CA PHE A 119 -13.16 -1.41 1.83
C PHE A 119 -11.81 -1.73 1.16
N PHE A 120 -10.78 -0.94 1.50
CA PHE A 120 -9.39 -1.30 1.22
C PHE A 120 -8.73 -1.89 2.47
N PHE A 121 -8.15 -3.06 2.33
CA PHE A 121 -7.19 -3.63 3.27
C PHE A 121 -5.77 -3.32 2.81
N ILE A 122 -4.90 -2.89 3.72
CA ILE A 122 -3.55 -2.44 3.36
C ILE A 122 -2.51 -3.02 4.32
N LEU A 123 -1.49 -3.68 3.76
CA LEU A 123 -0.23 -3.93 4.48
C LEU A 123 0.71 -2.77 4.23
N ALA A 124 1.22 -2.17 5.28
CA ALA A 124 2.19 -1.09 5.22
C ALA A 124 3.34 -1.34 6.19
N LYS A 125 4.46 -0.65 5.99
CA LYS A 125 5.58 -0.60 6.95
C LYS A 125 6.03 0.85 7.13
N SER A 126 6.69 1.15 8.24
CA SER A 126 7.24 2.49 8.51
C SER A 126 8.23 2.94 7.44
N SER A 127 9.12 2.05 6.99
CA SER A 127 10.15 2.34 5.99
C SER A 127 9.70 2.08 4.54
N CYS A 128 8.72 2.84 4.05
CA CYS A 128 8.07 2.58 2.76
C CYS A 128 7.72 3.84 1.96
N ASP A 129 8.57 4.22 1.01
CA ASP A 129 8.35 5.39 0.14
C ASP A 129 7.04 5.28 -0.67
N ALA A 130 6.75 4.08 -1.21
CA ALA A 130 5.52 3.85 -1.95
C ALA A 130 4.25 3.95 -1.06
N CYS A 131 4.39 3.79 0.26
CA CYS A 131 3.29 3.91 1.19
C CYS A 131 2.83 5.37 1.33
N GLU A 132 3.71 6.37 1.15
CA GLU A 132 3.30 7.77 1.06
C GLU A 132 2.32 8.00 -0.12
N ASN A 133 2.56 7.32 -1.25
CA ASN A 133 1.70 7.47 -2.42
C ASN A 133 0.29 6.91 -2.18
N ILE A 134 0.21 5.76 -1.52
CA ILE A 134 -1.06 5.13 -1.15
C ILE A 134 -1.79 5.97 -0.09
N SER A 135 -1.11 6.38 0.99
CA SER A 135 -1.71 7.10 2.11
C SER A 135 -2.30 8.45 1.66
N THR A 136 -1.51 9.25 0.95
CA THR A 136 -1.92 10.59 0.50
C THR A 136 -3.09 10.56 -0.49
N GLY A 137 -3.11 9.58 -1.40
CA GLY A 137 -4.20 9.39 -2.35
C GLY A 137 -5.50 8.97 -1.66
N LEU A 138 -5.44 7.95 -0.78
CA LEU A 138 -6.61 7.45 -0.06
C LEU A 138 -7.14 8.45 0.96
N GLU A 139 -6.27 9.15 1.68
CA GLU A 139 -6.68 10.21 2.61
C GLU A 139 -7.40 11.33 1.86
N TYR A 140 -6.86 11.76 0.72
CA TYR A 140 -7.51 12.78 -0.11
C TYR A 140 -8.86 12.29 -0.63
N LEU A 141 -8.96 11.06 -1.13
CA LEU A 141 -10.23 10.46 -1.55
C LEU A 141 -11.25 10.43 -0.42
N LYS A 142 -10.86 9.90 0.77
CA LYS A 142 -11.73 9.77 1.94
C LYS A 142 -12.30 11.12 2.39
N ASN A 143 -11.50 12.18 2.30
CA ASN A 143 -11.90 13.54 2.67
C ASN A 143 -12.70 14.28 1.58
N ASN A 144 -12.71 13.78 0.33
CA ASN A 144 -13.31 14.45 -0.82
C ASN A 144 -14.22 13.53 -1.65
N GLN A 145 -14.87 12.56 -1.01
CA GLN A 145 -15.63 11.49 -1.68
C GLN A 145 -16.68 12.01 -2.68
N SER A 146 -17.37 13.11 -2.37
CA SER A 146 -18.36 13.74 -3.27
C SER A 146 -17.76 14.24 -4.58
N LYS A 147 -16.49 14.67 -4.59
CA LYS A 147 -15.79 15.12 -5.79
C LYS A 147 -15.55 13.98 -6.78
N TYR A 148 -15.43 12.76 -6.28
CA TYR A 148 -15.08 11.57 -7.05
C TYR A 148 -16.29 10.64 -7.30
N ASP A 149 -17.47 11.05 -6.85
CA ASP A 149 -18.70 10.26 -6.89
C ASP A 149 -18.52 8.86 -6.26
N VAL A 150 -17.85 8.84 -5.10
CA VAL A 150 -17.75 7.65 -4.25
C VAL A 150 -18.38 7.95 -2.90
N LYS A 151 -18.76 6.92 -2.15
CA LYS A 151 -19.30 7.05 -0.79
C LYS A 151 -18.86 5.88 0.07
N GLY A 152 -18.73 6.12 1.37
CA GLY A 152 -18.48 5.09 2.37
C GLY A 152 -17.09 4.45 2.28
N VAL A 153 -16.07 5.14 1.74
CA VAL A 153 -14.71 4.57 1.66
C VAL A 153 -14.20 4.22 3.06
N LYS A 154 -14.00 2.92 3.29
CA LYS A 154 -13.47 2.31 4.53
C LYS A 154 -12.08 1.73 4.29
N LEU A 155 -11.28 1.71 5.36
CA LEU A 155 -9.88 1.30 5.32
C LEU A 155 -9.59 0.45 6.55
N HIS A 156 -8.86 -0.66 6.36
CA HIS A 156 -8.29 -1.48 7.42
C HIS A 156 -6.81 -1.71 7.10
N THR A 157 -5.95 -1.60 8.09
CA THR A 157 -4.50 -1.68 7.84
C THR A 157 -3.80 -2.57 8.85
N ILE A 158 -2.72 -3.22 8.40
CA ILE A 158 -1.74 -3.87 9.27
C ILE A 158 -0.40 -3.20 8.99
N VAL A 159 0.24 -2.71 10.06
CA VAL A 159 1.59 -2.17 10.00
C VAL A 159 2.55 -3.31 10.37
N VAL A 160 3.22 -3.88 9.37
CA VAL A 160 3.93 -5.17 9.49
C VAL A 160 5.16 -5.09 10.42
N ASP A 161 5.71 -3.90 10.62
CA ASP A 161 6.84 -3.60 11.50
C ASP A 161 6.39 -2.91 12.81
N GLN A 162 5.13 -3.09 13.22
CA GLN A 162 4.63 -2.56 14.49
C GLN A 162 5.45 -3.11 15.67
N ASP A 163 6.03 -2.20 16.44
CA ASP A 163 6.68 -2.52 17.71
C ASP A 163 5.64 -2.75 18.82
N LEU A 164 5.51 -3.99 19.27
CA LEU A 164 4.67 -4.36 20.44
C LEU A 164 5.45 -4.39 21.76
N SER A 165 6.78 -4.30 21.71
CA SER A 165 7.66 -4.53 22.88
C SER A 165 7.52 -3.49 23.99
N LYS A 166 6.91 -2.33 23.71
CA LYS A 166 6.78 -1.22 24.66
C LYS A 166 5.44 -1.16 25.40
N ASN A 167 4.41 -1.83 24.90
CA ASN A 167 3.05 -1.74 25.44
C ASN A 167 2.50 -3.07 25.96
N ASP A 168 3.01 -4.20 25.46
CA ASP A 168 2.66 -5.53 25.94
C ASP A 168 3.86 -6.02 26.77
N GLU A 169 3.71 -6.13 28.11
CA GLU A 169 4.71 -6.70 29.05
C GLU A 169 4.98 -8.21 28.80
N ASP A 170 4.92 -8.66 27.56
CA ASP A 170 4.86 -10.06 27.21
C ASP A 170 6.17 -10.53 26.57
N ASP A 171 6.91 -11.32 27.35
CA ASP A 171 8.16 -11.96 26.98
C ASP A 171 8.03 -12.88 25.74
N ASN A 172 6.82 -13.19 25.29
CA ASN A 172 6.55 -14.06 24.15
C ASN A 172 6.94 -13.46 22.78
N TYR A 173 7.09 -12.14 22.65
CA TYR A 173 7.57 -11.51 21.40
C TYR A 173 9.10 -11.46 21.28
N LYS A 174 9.84 -12.15 22.16
CA LYS A 174 11.31 -12.18 22.14
C LYS A 174 11.89 -13.04 21.00
N THR A 175 11.10 -13.93 20.40
CA THR A 175 11.55 -14.87 19.35
C THR A 175 11.03 -14.53 17.95
N ASP A 176 9.76 -14.15 17.84
CA ASP A 176 9.12 -13.80 16.56
C ASP A 176 8.35 -12.48 16.67
N SER A 177 8.33 -11.71 15.58
CA SER A 177 7.50 -10.49 15.53
C SER A 177 6.01 -10.86 15.55
N ALA A 178 5.17 -9.94 16.05
CA ALA A 178 3.73 -10.17 16.10
C ALA A 178 3.12 -10.41 14.71
N PHE A 179 3.62 -9.71 13.70
CA PHE A 179 3.21 -9.93 12.32
C PHE A 179 3.62 -11.31 11.82
N LYS A 180 4.80 -11.81 12.19
CA LYS A 180 5.22 -13.17 11.85
C LYS A 180 4.29 -14.22 12.44
N MET A 181 3.92 -14.09 13.71
CA MET A 181 2.96 -15.00 14.35
C MET A 181 1.60 -14.99 13.63
N ILE A 182 1.10 -13.79 13.27
CA ILE A 182 -0.15 -13.64 12.51
C ILE A 182 -0.04 -14.27 11.13
N TYR A 183 1.05 -14.03 10.41
CA TYR A 183 1.26 -14.59 9.09
C TYR A 183 1.30 -16.12 9.13
N ASP A 184 2.05 -16.70 10.07
CA ASP A 184 2.18 -18.16 10.21
C ASP A 184 0.82 -18.81 10.57
N ASN A 185 -0.01 -18.16 11.40
CA ASN A 185 -1.29 -18.70 11.85
C ASN A 185 -2.45 -18.49 10.85
N TYR A 186 -2.32 -17.52 9.95
CA TYR A 186 -3.38 -17.13 9.01
C TYR A 186 -2.90 -17.06 7.56
N SER A 187 -1.92 -17.88 7.19
CA SER A 187 -1.31 -17.91 5.85
C SER A 187 -2.33 -18.07 4.72
N GLY A 188 -3.41 -18.83 4.96
CA GLY A 188 -4.48 -19.02 3.98
C GLY A 188 -5.17 -17.72 3.54
N ALA A 189 -5.17 -16.67 4.35
CA ALA A 189 -5.66 -15.36 3.92
C ALA A 189 -4.72 -14.71 2.89
N PHE A 190 -3.41 -14.89 3.06
CA PHE A 190 -2.39 -14.38 2.14
C PHE A 190 -2.38 -15.18 0.84
N ASP A 191 -2.56 -16.50 0.89
CA ASP A 191 -2.76 -17.36 -0.28
C ASP A 191 -3.97 -16.87 -1.09
N ASN A 192 -5.08 -16.57 -0.41
CA ASN A 192 -6.27 -16.00 -1.07
C ASN A 192 -6.01 -14.62 -1.70
N PHE A 193 -5.17 -13.76 -1.10
CA PHE A 193 -4.78 -12.48 -1.71
C PHE A 193 -3.87 -12.69 -2.93
N TYR A 194 -2.94 -13.63 -2.84
CA TYR A 194 -2.10 -14.03 -3.97
C TYR A 194 -2.97 -14.51 -5.14
N ASP A 195 -3.87 -15.45 -4.88
CA ASP A 195 -4.72 -16.04 -5.90
C ASP A 195 -5.66 -15.01 -6.53
N ALA A 196 -6.25 -14.13 -5.71
CA ALA A 196 -7.04 -13.01 -6.18
C ALA A 196 -6.23 -12.04 -7.06
N GLY A 197 -4.98 -11.75 -6.68
CA GLY A 197 -4.06 -10.95 -7.49
C GLY A 197 -3.61 -11.66 -8.77
N ARG A 198 -3.49 -12.99 -8.75
CA ARG A 198 -3.01 -13.76 -9.90
C ARG A 198 -4.09 -14.00 -10.94
N ASN A 199 -5.32 -14.23 -10.48
CA ASN A 199 -6.42 -14.76 -11.27
C ASN A 199 -7.68 -13.86 -11.27
N GLY A 200 -7.83 -12.98 -10.28
CA GLY A 200 -9.13 -12.43 -9.90
C GLY A 200 -9.42 -10.98 -10.27
N SER A 201 -8.51 -10.21 -10.90
CA SER A 201 -8.71 -8.76 -11.02
C SER A 201 -8.56 -8.14 -12.41
N TYR A 202 -9.29 -7.04 -12.62
CA TYR A 202 -9.07 -6.16 -13.77
C TYR A 202 -7.67 -5.54 -13.75
N TYR A 203 -7.15 -5.19 -12.57
CA TYR A 203 -5.79 -4.66 -12.43
C TYR A 203 -4.74 -5.61 -13.01
N THR A 204 -4.82 -6.90 -12.66
CA THR A 204 -3.91 -7.95 -13.14
C THR A 204 -3.86 -8.03 -14.66
N SER A 205 -5.00 -7.81 -15.32
CA SER A 205 -5.10 -7.83 -16.79
C SER A 205 -4.53 -6.59 -17.45
N ASN A 206 -4.36 -5.49 -16.70
CA ASN A 206 -4.02 -4.17 -17.20
C ASN A 206 -2.68 -3.63 -16.65
N VAL A 207 -1.96 -4.41 -15.85
CA VAL A 207 -0.66 -4.02 -15.32
C VAL A 207 0.39 -3.99 -16.44
N SER A 208 1.17 -2.92 -16.51
CA SER A 208 2.15 -2.72 -17.58
C SER A 208 3.37 -3.63 -17.45
N ASP A 209 3.83 -3.89 -16.23
CA ASP A 209 4.91 -4.84 -15.93
C ASP A 209 4.36 -6.03 -15.14
N TYR A 210 3.81 -6.99 -15.89
CA TYR A 210 3.23 -8.19 -15.32
C TYR A 210 4.25 -9.05 -14.58
N SER A 211 5.50 -9.11 -15.06
CA SER A 211 6.53 -9.94 -14.43
C SER A 211 6.87 -9.42 -13.05
N SER A 212 7.18 -8.11 -12.93
CA SER A 212 7.47 -7.52 -11.62
C SER A 212 6.28 -7.57 -10.68
N TYR A 213 5.05 -7.47 -11.21
CA TYR A 213 3.84 -7.61 -10.42
C TYR A 213 3.70 -9.02 -9.82
N VAL A 214 3.90 -10.06 -10.64
CA VAL A 214 3.86 -11.46 -10.16
C VAL A 214 4.97 -11.71 -9.16
N ASP A 215 6.20 -11.24 -9.40
CA ASP A 215 7.30 -11.37 -8.44
C ASP A 215 6.95 -10.76 -7.07
N ASN A 216 6.23 -9.63 -7.06
CA ASN A 216 5.73 -9.03 -5.82
C ASN A 216 4.63 -9.88 -5.16
N LEU A 217 3.71 -10.46 -5.94
CA LEU A 217 2.67 -11.37 -5.41
C LEU A 217 3.28 -12.62 -4.77
N GLU A 218 4.30 -13.23 -5.39
CA GLU A 218 4.96 -14.44 -4.88
C GLU A 218 5.56 -14.26 -3.48
N THR A 219 5.86 -13.01 -3.10
CA THR A 219 6.33 -12.71 -1.74
C THR A 219 5.30 -13.04 -0.66
N LEU A 220 4.00 -13.12 -1.00
CA LEU A 220 2.91 -13.47 -0.08
C LEU A 220 2.93 -14.94 0.36
N HIS A 221 3.65 -15.81 -0.36
CA HIS A 221 3.88 -17.21 0.02
C HIS A 221 5.27 -17.44 0.64
N GLY A 222 6.09 -16.39 0.65
CA GLY A 222 7.48 -16.45 1.05
C GLY A 222 7.67 -16.31 2.56
N LYS A 223 8.84 -15.78 2.93
CA LYS A 223 9.10 -15.39 4.30
C LYS A 223 8.46 -14.04 4.58
N VAL A 224 8.07 -13.84 5.83
CA VAL A 224 7.50 -12.57 6.33
C VAL A 224 8.39 -11.36 6.00
N GLU A 225 9.71 -11.56 6.02
CA GLU A 225 10.73 -10.54 5.70
C GLU A 225 10.65 -10.05 4.24
N ASP A 226 10.22 -10.93 3.34
CA ASP A 226 10.24 -10.74 1.90
C ASP A 226 8.92 -10.12 1.39
N ILE A 227 7.87 -10.13 2.21
CA ILE A 227 6.54 -9.62 1.85
C ILE A 227 6.66 -8.18 1.33
N LYS A 228 6.28 -8.00 0.07
CA LYS A 228 6.29 -6.70 -0.57
C LYS A 228 5.18 -5.83 0.02
N VAL A 229 5.57 -4.62 0.42
CA VAL A 229 4.67 -3.57 0.89
C VAL A 229 4.91 -2.25 0.12
N PRO A 230 3.88 -1.41 -0.09
CA PRO A 230 2.51 -1.62 0.37
C PRO A 230 1.81 -2.71 -0.44
N LEU A 231 0.98 -3.52 0.22
CA LEU A 231 0.00 -4.37 -0.47
C LEU A 231 -1.35 -3.71 -0.26
N VAL A 232 -2.08 -3.43 -1.34
CA VAL A 232 -3.45 -2.92 -1.28
C VAL A 232 -4.39 -3.97 -1.86
N VAL A 233 -5.38 -4.34 -1.06
CA VAL A 233 -6.44 -5.28 -1.43
C VAL A 233 -7.77 -4.55 -1.33
N MET A 234 -8.52 -4.48 -2.43
CA MET A 234 -9.91 -4.04 -2.38
C MET A 234 -10.81 -5.26 -2.15
N VAL A 235 -11.59 -5.22 -1.09
CA VAL A 235 -12.62 -6.23 -0.79
C VAL A 235 -13.98 -5.64 -1.13
N ASP A 236 -14.83 -6.42 -1.82
CA ASP A 236 -16.15 -5.98 -2.25
C ASP A 236 -17.21 -7.09 -2.15
N LEU A 237 -18.04 -6.95 -1.14
CA LEU A 237 -19.24 -7.71 -0.81
C LEU A 237 -20.49 -6.84 -0.92
N SER A 238 -20.46 -5.79 -1.75
CA SER A 238 -21.64 -4.95 -1.99
C SER A 238 -22.81 -5.80 -2.49
N LYS A 239 -24.02 -5.42 -2.10
CA LYS A 239 -25.26 -6.08 -2.54
C LYS A 239 -26.00 -5.24 -3.57
N ASP A 240 -26.68 -5.90 -4.51
CA ASP A 240 -27.57 -5.29 -5.49
C ASP A 240 -28.95 -4.98 -4.88
N ASP A 241 -29.87 -4.47 -5.70
CA ASP A 241 -31.24 -4.12 -5.28
C ASP A 241 -32.06 -5.33 -4.80
N TYR A 242 -31.62 -6.56 -5.09
CA TYR A 242 -32.25 -7.81 -4.66
C TYR A 242 -31.55 -8.43 -3.44
N GLY A 243 -30.52 -7.77 -2.91
CA GLY A 243 -29.72 -8.26 -1.79
C GLY A 243 -28.73 -9.35 -2.20
N GLU A 244 -28.49 -9.57 -3.49
CA GLU A 244 -27.46 -10.48 -4.00
C GLU A 244 -26.12 -9.76 -4.10
N TYR A 245 -25.02 -10.50 -3.95
CA TYR A 245 -23.70 -9.89 -4.01
C TYR A 245 -23.34 -9.46 -5.45
N VAL A 246 -22.91 -8.21 -5.61
CA VAL A 246 -22.75 -7.49 -6.90
C VAL A 246 -21.70 -8.13 -7.81
N MET A 247 -20.69 -8.79 -7.25
CA MET A 247 -19.58 -9.41 -8.01
C MET A 247 -19.76 -10.93 -8.19
N LYS A 248 -21.00 -11.41 -8.33
CA LYS A 248 -21.32 -12.83 -8.55
C LYS A 248 -20.58 -13.38 -9.78
N GLY A 249 -19.87 -14.50 -9.60
CA GLY A 249 -19.06 -15.14 -10.65
C GLY A 249 -17.58 -14.76 -10.68
N TYR A 250 -17.11 -13.91 -9.76
CA TYR A 250 -15.69 -13.85 -9.40
C TYR A 250 -15.37 -14.91 -8.36
N ASP A 251 -14.22 -15.57 -8.48
CA ASP A 251 -13.81 -16.62 -7.55
C ASP A 251 -13.38 -16.05 -6.18
N TYR A 252 -13.15 -14.73 -6.07
CA TYR A 252 -12.57 -14.10 -4.88
C TYR A 252 -13.33 -12.86 -4.41
N ILE A 253 -13.40 -12.66 -3.08
CA ILE A 253 -13.96 -11.44 -2.46
C ILE A 253 -12.96 -10.27 -2.47
N ALA A 254 -11.66 -10.58 -2.55
CA ALA A 254 -10.64 -9.62 -2.94
C ALA A 254 -10.72 -9.41 -4.45
N THR A 255 -11.13 -8.22 -4.87
CA THR A 255 -11.43 -7.94 -6.28
C THR A 255 -10.32 -7.18 -6.98
N GLN A 256 -9.42 -6.53 -6.24
CA GLN A 256 -8.24 -5.85 -6.77
C GLN A 256 -7.08 -6.03 -5.79
N VAL A 257 -5.91 -6.41 -6.31
CA VAL A 257 -4.68 -6.56 -5.53
C VAL A 257 -3.54 -5.88 -6.25
N PHE A 258 -2.93 -4.88 -5.61
CA PHE A 258 -1.87 -4.09 -6.22
C PHE A 258 -0.89 -3.53 -5.18
N PHE A 259 0.30 -3.14 -5.64
CA PHE A 259 1.37 -2.65 -4.78
C PHE A 259 1.67 -1.16 -4.98
N GLU A 260 1.14 -0.57 -6.05
CA GLU A 260 1.39 0.81 -6.44
C GLU A 260 0.13 1.41 -7.05
N ILE A 261 0.01 2.74 -6.95
CA ILE A 261 -1.07 3.49 -7.56
C ILE A 261 -0.49 4.52 -8.52
N THR A 262 -1.10 4.68 -9.69
CA THR A 262 -0.66 5.65 -10.69
C THR A 262 -1.10 7.07 -10.31
N GLY A 263 -0.33 8.07 -10.73
CA GLY A 263 -0.65 9.49 -10.58
C GLY A 263 0.43 10.31 -9.88
N ASP A 264 0.83 11.42 -10.50
CA ASP A 264 1.92 12.26 -10.00
C ASP A 264 1.48 13.05 -8.76
N THR A 265 0.23 13.52 -8.74
CA THR A 265 -0.33 14.28 -7.62
C THR A 265 -1.27 13.44 -6.76
N LYS A 266 -1.53 13.89 -5.52
CA LYS A 266 -2.56 13.27 -4.67
C LYS A 266 -3.96 13.27 -5.30
N TYR A 267 -4.25 14.22 -6.19
CA TYR A 267 -5.53 14.31 -6.89
C TYR A 267 -5.68 13.19 -7.92
N ASP A 268 -4.60 12.91 -8.65
CA ASP A 268 -4.53 11.86 -9.66
C ASP A 268 -4.62 10.49 -8.98
N ARG A 269 -3.85 10.29 -7.91
CA ARG A 269 -3.90 9.06 -7.11
C ARG A 269 -5.28 8.82 -6.50
N ALA A 270 -5.92 9.86 -5.95
CA ALA A 270 -7.29 9.77 -5.46
C ALA A 270 -8.28 9.44 -6.60
N SER A 271 -8.06 9.95 -7.81
CA SER A 271 -8.84 9.55 -8.98
C SER A 271 -8.64 8.08 -9.32
N SER A 272 -7.40 7.59 -9.33
CA SER A 272 -7.11 6.17 -9.57
C SER A 272 -7.71 5.26 -8.51
N PHE A 273 -7.71 5.66 -7.24
CA PHE A 273 -8.43 4.93 -6.19
C PHE A 273 -9.96 4.99 -6.35
N ALA A 274 -10.51 6.11 -6.82
CA ALA A 274 -11.94 6.20 -7.13
C ALA A 274 -12.32 5.31 -8.32
N ASP A 275 -11.46 5.22 -9.32
CA ASP A 275 -11.62 4.32 -10.46
C ASP A 275 -11.54 2.86 -10.00
N CYS A 276 -10.59 2.52 -9.14
CA CYS A 276 -10.54 1.23 -8.46
C CYS A 276 -11.84 0.92 -7.72
N TRP A 277 -12.31 1.87 -6.90
CA TRP A 277 -13.55 1.73 -6.13
C TRP A 277 -14.78 1.51 -7.03
N LYS A 278 -14.82 2.09 -8.23
CA LYS A 278 -15.97 2.00 -9.15
C LYS A 278 -15.81 0.92 -10.21
N TYR A 279 -14.71 0.17 -10.23
CA TYR A 279 -14.31 -0.70 -11.34
C TYR A 279 -14.35 0.03 -12.69
N TYR A 280 -13.77 1.22 -12.72
CA TYR A 280 -13.78 2.11 -13.87
C TYR A 280 -12.38 2.31 -14.45
N GLY A 281 -12.33 2.87 -15.66
CA GLY A 281 -11.10 3.22 -16.34
C GLY A 281 -10.34 2.02 -16.90
N LYS A 282 -9.19 2.31 -17.52
CA LYS A 282 -8.39 1.31 -18.23
C LYS A 282 -7.62 0.37 -17.30
N THR A 283 -7.37 0.77 -16.06
CA THR A 283 -6.56 -0.02 -15.11
C THR A 283 -7.44 -0.93 -14.27
N PHE A 284 -8.53 -0.41 -13.70
CA PHE A 284 -9.36 -1.14 -12.73
C PHE A 284 -10.75 -1.54 -13.25
N GLY A 285 -11.11 -1.13 -14.46
CA GLY A 285 -12.36 -1.48 -15.10
C GLY A 285 -12.21 -2.53 -16.20
N LYS A 286 -13.35 -3.04 -16.65
CA LYS A 286 -13.43 -3.94 -17.80
C LYS A 286 -12.89 -3.21 -19.03
N SER A 287 -11.88 -3.78 -19.70
CA SER A 287 -11.42 -3.21 -20.97
C SER A 287 -12.62 -3.19 -21.92
N VAL A 288 -13.07 -2.00 -22.31
CA VAL A 288 -14.01 -1.88 -23.41
C VAL A 288 -13.17 -2.19 -24.65
N THR A 289 -13.17 -3.45 -25.09
CA THR A 289 -12.74 -3.78 -26.45
C THR A 289 -13.74 -3.12 -27.37
N GLU A 290 -13.34 -1.99 -27.96
CA GLU A 290 -13.95 -1.45 -29.18
C GLU A 290 -13.68 -2.38 -30.36
#